data_AF-A0A7D6DZU9-F1
#
_entry.id   AF-A0A7D6DZU9-F1
#
_cell.length_a   1.000
_cell.length_b   1.000
_cell.length_c   1.000
_cell.angle_alpha   90.00
_cell.angle_beta   90.00
_cell.angle_gamma   90.00
#
_symmetry.space_group_name_H-M   'P 1'
#
loop_
_entity.id
_entity.type
_entity.pdbx_description
1 polymer ?
#
loop_
_entity_poly.entity_id
_entity_poly.type
_entity_poly.pdbx_seq_one_letter_code
_entity_poly.pdbx_strand_id
1 'polypeptide(L)'
;MTASWAPTQASHSPSSGRILDTAQGILIGLRRCRSDTAFDELHSAAQRHRVPVFAMAWALVHLAGEGEKTPSFVDAQSAARDEWGELFATDHLRSLADVAGMR
;
A
#
# COMPACT_ATOMS: atom_id res chain seq x y z
N MET A 1 41.03 20.35 -0.44
CA MET A 1 39.91 19.71 -1.18
C MET A 1 39.24 18.71 -0.25
N THR A 2 38.19 19.12 0.47
CA THR A 2 37.44 18.24 1.37
C THR A 2 36.03 18.07 0.79
N ALA A 3 35.71 16.87 0.32
CA ALA A 3 34.36 16.54 -0.12
C ALA A 3 33.43 16.51 1.10
N SER A 4 32.61 17.53 1.26
CA SER A 4 31.49 17.52 2.22
C SER A 4 30.40 16.62 1.62
N TRP A 5 30.46 15.32 1.89
CA TRP A 5 29.33 14.45 1.63
C TRP A 5 28.27 14.79 2.71
N ALA A 6 27.24 15.52 2.30
CA ALA A 6 26.02 15.62 3.07
C ALA A 6 25.16 14.40 2.69
N PRO A 7 24.63 13.61 3.64
CA PRO A 7 23.56 12.69 3.29
C PRO A 7 22.43 13.53 2.70
N THR A 8 22.07 13.26 1.45
CA THR A 8 20.79 13.70 0.89
C THR A 8 19.73 13.22 1.86
N GLN A 9 19.28 14.11 2.76
CA GLN A 9 18.05 13.88 3.49
C GLN A 9 17.00 13.75 2.39
N ALA A 10 16.63 12.51 2.06
CA ALA A 10 15.36 12.22 1.46
C ALA A 10 14.37 12.80 2.45
N SER A 11 13.95 14.03 2.21
CA SER A 11 13.01 14.74 3.06
C SER A 11 11.80 13.82 3.12
N HIS A 12 11.62 13.14 4.25
CA HIS A 12 10.39 12.44 4.56
C HIS A 12 9.34 13.54 4.64
N SER A 13 8.76 13.88 3.49
CA SER A 13 7.66 14.83 3.44
C SER A 13 6.60 14.30 4.42
N PRO A 14 5.94 15.16 5.21
CA PRO A 14 4.83 14.71 6.07
C PRO A 14 3.76 13.94 5.28
N SER A 15 3.64 14.19 3.97
CA SER A 15 2.79 13.41 3.06
C SER A 15 3.23 11.94 2.92
N SER A 16 4.53 11.68 3.05
CA SER A 16 5.11 10.36 2.88
C SER A 16 4.89 9.44 4.09
N GLY A 17 4.88 9.99 5.31
CA GLY A 17 4.43 9.23 6.48
C GLY A 17 2.95 8.86 6.37
N ARG A 18 2.12 9.85 6.01
CA ARG A 18 0.66 9.68 5.89
C ARG A 18 0.24 8.58 4.91
N ILE A 19 0.91 8.43 3.76
CA ILE A 19 0.55 7.39 2.78
C ILE A 19 0.91 5.98 3.29
N LEU A 20 2.01 5.83 4.05
CA LEU A 20 2.37 4.58 4.69
C LEU A 20 1.35 4.21 5.78
N ASP A 21 1.02 5.17 6.65
CA ASP A 21 0.00 4.98 7.68
C ASP A 21 -1.36 4.58 7.08
N THR A 22 -1.73 5.20 5.95
CA THR A 22 -2.96 4.88 5.22
C THR A 22 -2.93 3.46 4.66
N ALA A 23 -1.82 3.07 4.01
CA ALA A 23 -1.63 1.72 3.49
C ALA A 23 -1.72 0.65 4.60
N GLN A 24 -1.10 0.90 5.76
CA GLN A 24 -1.20 0.02 6.93
C GLN A 24 -2.64 -0.08 7.42
N GLY A 25 -3.36 1.04 7.53
CA GLY A 25 -4.77 1.07 7.93
C GLY A 25 -5.68 0.24 7.01
N ILE A 26 -5.43 0.29 5.70
CA ILE A 26 -6.15 -0.54 4.71
C ILE A 26 -5.92 -2.03 4.97
N LEU A 27 -4.66 -2.46 5.15
CA LEU A 27 -4.33 -3.86 5.44
C LEU A 27 -4.95 -4.34 6.76
N ILE A 28 -4.91 -3.50 7.80
CA ILE A 28 -5.56 -3.78 9.08
C ILE A 28 -7.08 -3.97 8.88
N GLY A 29 -7.72 -3.12 8.09
CA GLY A 29 -9.14 -3.21 7.79
C GLY A 29 -9.52 -4.51 7.06
N LEU A 30 -8.75 -4.86 6.02
CA LEU A 30 -8.99 -6.04 5.20
C LEU A 30 -8.69 -7.35 5.94
N ARG A 31 -7.55 -7.43 6.63
CA ARG A 31 -7.06 -8.67 7.25
C ARG A 31 -7.31 -8.80 8.75
N ARG A 32 -7.74 -7.73 9.42
CA ARG A 32 -7.91 -7.68 10.89
C ARG A 32 -6.63 -8.03 11.66
N CYS A 33 -5.49 -7.54 11.18
CA CYS A 33 -4.18 -7.74 11.80
C CYS A 33 -3.72 -6.50 12.60
N ARG A 34 -2.59 -6.63 13.30
CA ARG A 34 -1.95 -5.54 14.04
C ARG A 34 -1.13 -4.65 13.09
N SER A 35 -0.80 -3.44 13.54
CA SER A 35 -0.06 -2.45 12.74
C SER A 35 1.36 -2.89 12.36
N ASP A 36 2.07 -3.58 13.26
CA ASP A 36 3.39 -4.17 13.00
C ASP A 36 3.30 -5.22 11.90
N THR A 37 2.33 -6.13 11.99
CA THR A 37 2.08 -7.17 10.98
C THR A 37 1.71 -6.58 9.62
N ALA A 38 0.89 -5.52 9.60
CA ALA A 38 0.53 -4.83 8.38
C ALA A 38 1.74 -4.16 7.70
N PHE A 39 2.64 -3.57 8.50
CA PHE A 39 3.88 -3.00 7.98
C PHE A 39 4.81 -4.07 7.40
N ASP A 40 5.00 -5.17 8.13
CA ASP A 40 5.85 -6.27 7.70
C ASP A 40 5.34 -6.90 6.41
N GLU A 41 4.02 -7.05 6.25
CA GLU A 41 3.40 -7.53 5.02
C GLU A 41 3.68 -6.58 3.85
N LEU A 42 3.44 -5.28 4.03
CA LEU A 42 3.70 -4.25 3.02
C LEU A 42 5.17 -4.24 2.59
N HIS A 43 6.09 -4.32 3.56
CA HIS A 43 7.52 -4.35 3.30
C HIS A 43 7.95 -5.64 2.59
N SER A 44 7.44 -6.79 3.02
CA SER A 44 7.74 -8.09 2.41
C SER A 44 7.23 -8.17 0.97
N ALA A 45 6.05 -7.61 0.68
CA ALA A 45 5.52 -7.48 -0.68
C ALA A 45 6.43 -6.60 -1.55
N ALA A 46 6.83 -5.43 -1.05
CA ALA A 46 7.73 -4.52 -1.75
C ALA A 46 9.06 -5.21 -2.11
N GLN A 47 9.61 -6.01 -1.19
CA GLN A 47 10.82 -6.79 -1.44
C GLN A 47 10.64 -7.87 -2.52
N ARG A 48 9.55 -8.64 -2.47
CA ARG A 48 9.27 -9.71 -3.46
C ARG A 48 9.14 -9.16 -4.88
N HIS A 49 8.49 -8.00 -5.01
CA HIS A 49 8.29 -7.31 -6.29
C HIS A 49 9.42 -6.36 -6.68
N ARG A 50 10.43 -6.21 -5.82
CA ARG A 50 11.58 -5.30 -6.03
C ARG A 50 11.19 -3.85 -6.29
N VAL A 51 10.14 -3.38 -5.63
CA VAL A 51 9.68 -1.98 -5.70
C VAL A 51 9.96 -1.25 -4.38
N PRO A 52 10.16 0.07 -4.38
CA PRO A 52 10.27 0.83 -3.14
C PRO A 52 9.00 0.69 -2.29
N VAL A 53 9.15 0.47 -0.97
CA VAL A 53 8.00 0.30 -0.05
C VAL A 53 7.02 1.48 -0.12
N PHE A 54 7.55 2.68 -0.38
CA PHE A 54 6.75 3.88 -0.58
C PHE A 54 5.88 3.83 -1.84
N ALA A 55 6.45 3.35 -2.96
CA ALA A 55 5.72 3.16 -4.20
C ALA A 55 4.65 2.06 -4.04
N MET A 56 4.96 0.99 -3.30
CA MET A 56 4.00 -0.05 -2.96
C MET A 56 2.86 0.48 -2.10
N ALA A 57 3.16 1.28 -1.07
CA ALA A 57 2.17 1.92 -0.21
C ALA A 57 1.24 2.83 -1.01
N TRP A 58 1.82 3.69 -1.86
CA TRP A 58 1.06 4.55 -2.76
C TRP A 58 0.14 3.73 -3.67
N ALA A 59 0.67 2.67 -4.29
CA ALA A 59 -0.07 1.80 -5.18
C ALA A 59 -1.24 1.09 -4.48
N LEU A 60 -1.04 0.63 -3.25
CA LEU A 60 -2.11 0.01 -2.44
C LEU A 60 -3.22 1.00 -2.10
N VAL A 61 -2.87 2.23 -1.71
CA VAL A 61 -3.87 3.28 -1.43
C VAL A 61 -4.67 3.62 -2.69
N HIS A 62 -4.02 3.67 -3.86
CA HIS A 62 -4.70 3.92 -5.13
C HIS A 62 -5.60 2.75 -5.55
N LEU A 63 -5.16 1.51 -5.30
CA LEU A 63 -5.96 0.31 -5.53
C LEU A 63 -7.25 0.33 -4.69
N ALA A 64 -7.17 0.79 -3.44
CA ALA A 64 -8.32 0.88 -2.54
C ALA A 64 -9.31 2.00 -2.91
N GLY A 65 -8.81 3.11 -3.47
CA GLY A 65 -9.60 4.32 -3.72
C GLY A 65 -10.03 4.55 -5.17
N GLU A 66 -9.87 3.56 -6.06
CA GLU A 66 -10.11 3.70 -7.51
C GLU A 66 -9.34 4.89 -8.14
N GLY A 67 -8.15 5.20 -7.61
CA GLY A 67 -7.38 6.37 -8.04
C GLY A 67 -6.80 6.24 -9.46
N GLU A 68 -6.56 7.39 -10.09
CA GLU A 68 -5.98 7.46 -11.44
C GLU A 68 -4.63 6.75 -11.53
N LYS A 69 -4.42 6.01 -12.64
CA LYS A 69 -3.16 5.32 -12.90
C LYS A 69 -2.07 6.34 -13.12
N THR A 70 -1.05 6.33 -12.26
CA THR A 70 0.15 7.14 -12.47
C THR A 70 1.20 6.34 -13.25
N PRO A 71 1.66 6.80 -14.44
CA PRO A 71 2.64 6.08 -15.26
C PRO A 71 3.97 5.79 -14.55
N SER A 72 4.36 6.62 -13.59
CA SER A 72 5.61 6.49 -12.82
C SER A 72 5.62 5.31 -11.84
N PHE A 73 4.49 4.65 -11.60
CA PHE A 73 4.35 3.58 -10.61
C PHE A 73 3.68 2.33 -11.18
N VAL A 74 3.85 2.06 -12.48
CA VAL A 74 3.19 0.91 -13.13
C VAL A 74 3.56 -0.41 -12.46
N ASP A 75 4.85 -0.66 -12.20
CA ASP A 75 5.30 -1.89 -11.56
C ASP A 75 4.73 -2.07 -10.15
N ALA A 76 4.72 -0.99 -9.35
CA ALA A 76 4.15 -1.02 -8.01
C ALA A 76 2.63 -1.21 -8.02
N GLN A 77 1.93 -0.63 -9.00
CA GLN A 77 0.49 -0.83 -9.17
C GLN A 77 0.13 -2.24 -9.64
N SER A 78 0.92 -2.84 -10.52
CA SER A 78 0.76 -4.25 -10.89
C SER A 78 1.02 -5.14 -9.68
N ALA A 79 2.14 -4.91 -8.97
CA ALA A 79 2.46 -5.64 -7.75
C ALA A 79 1.38 -5.55 -6.68
N ALA A 80 0.81 -4.35 -6.43
CA ALA A 80 -0.27 -4.19 -5.47
C ALA A 80 -1.54 -4.96 -5.86
N ARG A 81 -1.84 -5.04 -7.16
CA ARG A 81 -2.96 -5.86 -7.67
C ARG A 81 -2.69 -7.34 -7.50
N ASP A 82 -1.48 -7.79 -7.78
CA ASP A 82 -1.07 -9.19 -7.62
C ASP A 82 -1.13 -9.64 -6.14
N GLU A 83 -0.80 -8.75 -5.20
CA GLU A 83 -0.80 -9.06 -3.76
C GLU A 83 -2.17 -8.99 -3.11
N TRP A 84 -2.95 -7.95 -3.42
CA TRP A 84 -4.13 -7.59 -2.62
C TRP A 84 -5.41 -7.47 -3.44
N GLY A 85 -5.36 -7.61 -4.76
CA GLY A 85 -6.54 -7.47 -5.63
C GLY A 85 -7.69 -8.40 -5.22
N GLU A 86 -7.39 -9.66 -4.91
CA GLU A 86 -8.40 -10.63 -4.46
C GLU A 86 -9.01 -10.28 -3.10
N LEU A 87 -8.27 -9.62 -2.20
CA LEU A 87 -8.81 -9.18 -0.91
C LEU A 87 -9.86 -8.09 -1.09
N PHE A 88 -9.62 -7.13 -1.98
CA PHE A 88 -10.61 -6.11 -2.31
C PHE A 88 -11.83 -6.69 -3.00
N ALA A 89 -11.64 -7.65 -3.92
CA ALA A 89 -12.77 -8.34 -4.56
C ALA A 89 -13.62 -9.10 -3.52
N THR A 90 -12.96 -9.81 -2.59
CA THR A 90 -13.64 -10.57 -1.53
C THR A 90 -14.36 -9.64 -0.53
N ASP A 91 -13.71 -8.54 -0.14
CA ASP A 91 -14.31 -7.55 0.77
C ASP A 91 -15.55 -6.88 0.14
N HIS A 92 -15.48 -6.53 -1.14
CA HIS A 92 -16.61 -6.00 -1.88
C HIS A 92 -17.78 -6.99 -1.92
N LEU A 93 -17.52 -8.27 -2.20
CA LEU A 93 -18.56 -9.31 -2.17
C LEU A 93 -19.19 -9.49 -0.79
N ARG A 94 -18.39 -9.43 0.28
CA ARG A 94 -18.91 -9.46 1.66
C ARG A 94 -19.82 -8.28 1.93
N SER A 95 -19.40 -7.08 1.53
CA SER A 95 -20.21 -5.87 1.68
C SER A 95 -21.56 -5.98 0.96
N LEU A 96 -21.57 -6.53 -0.27
CA LEU A 96 -22.81 -6.76 -1.02
C LEU A 96 -23.73 -7.78 -0.33
N ALA A 97 -23.17 -8.86 0.23
CA ALA A 97 -23.95 -9.86 0.98
C ALA A 97 -24.56 -9.29 2.28
N ASP A 98 -23.83 -8.40 2.97
CA ASP A 98 -24.33 -7.68 4.15
C ASP A 98 -25.52 -6.76 3.76
N VAL A 99 -25.43 -6.03 2.64
CA VAL A 99 -26.51 -5.17 2.14
C VAL A 99 -27.73 -5.98 1.68
N ALA A 100 -27.52 -7.17 1.13
CA ALA A 100 -28.58 -8.08 0.71
C ALA A 100 -29.31 -8.77 1.88
N GLY A 101 -28.89 -8.55 3.13
CA GLY A 101 -29.51 -9.15 4.32
C GLY A 101 -29.33 -10.67 4.41
N MET A 102 -28.27 -11.22 3.81
CA MET A 102 -28.07 -12.67 3.70
C MET A 102 -27.25 -13.27 4.87
N ARG A 103 -27.36 -12.69 6.07
CA ARG A 103 -26.66 -13.13 7.30
C ARG A 103 -27.61 -13.28 8.48
#